data_AF-A0A7W6ABD5-F1
#
_entry.id   AF-A0A7W6ABD5-F1
#
_cell.length_a   1.000
_cell.length_b   1.000
_cell.length_c   1.000
_cell.angle_alpha   90.00
_cell.angle_beta   90.00
_cell.angle_gamma   90.00
#
_symmetry.space_group_name_H-M   'P 1'
#
loop_
_entity.id
_entity.type
_entity.pdbx_description
1 polymer ?
#
loop_
_entity_poly.entity_id
_entity_poly.type
_entity_poly.pdbx_seq_one_letter_code
_entity_poly.pdbx_strand_id
1 'polypeptide(L)'
;MAETTTLAAALPHTLPACPHARIALFAIRRMGAHGLSDARAAHTLFTVFGQDFRRPLILMRTLMADLAAHASGQIAIAPCCCGRMTAAEAALMTILAQMEVAPDKARFLMSDLLGVRRIDGVLASAAAVSAAFADEGRPISF
;
A
#
# COMPACT_ATOMS: atom_id res chain seq x y z
N MET A 1 -22.39 22.69 -3.73
CA MET A 1 -22.86 21.28 -3.81
C MET A 1 -22.26 20.49 -4.99
N ALA A 2 -21.28 21.03 -5.74
CA ALA A 2 -20.53 20.29 -6.77
C ALA A 2 -19.19 19.73 -6.25
N GLU A 3 -18.54 20.45 -5.33
CA GLU A 3 -17.22 20.12 -4.76
C GLU A 3 -17.23 18.83 -3.89
N THR A 4 -18.36 18.56 -3.22
CA THR A 4 -18.55 17.33 -2.43
C THR A 4 -18.65 16.08 -3.32
N THR A 5 -19.23 16.22 -4.51
CA THR A 5 -19.38 15.12 -5.49
C THR A 5 -18.04 14.76 -6.11
N THR A 6 -17.18 15.74 -6.39
CA THR A 6 -15.82 15.52 -6.91
C THR A 6 -14.91 14.82 -5.90
N LEU A 7 -15.02 15.16 -4.61
CA LEU A 7 -14.27 14.50 -3.54
C LEU A 7 -14.74 13.05 -3.29
N ALA A 8 -16.04 12.79 -3.35
CA ALA A 8 -16.58 11.43 -3.24
C ALA A 8 -16.16 10.54 -4.43
N ALA A 9 -16.07 11.12 -5.63
CA ALA A 9 -15.57 10.41 -6.82
C ALA A 9 -14.06 10.11 -6.73
N ALA A 10 -13.26 11.01 -6.17
CA ALA A 10 -11.81 10.82 -6.02
C ALA A 10 -11.43 9.89 -4.85
N LEU A 11 -12.22 9.86 -3.78
CA LEU A 11 -11.99 9.05 -2.58
C LEU A 11 -13.20 8.14 -2.27
N PRO A 12 -13.51 7.16 -3.13
CA PRO A 12 -14.73 6.38 -3.00
C PRO A 12 -14.73 5.44 -1.79
N HIS A 13 -13.58 4.94 -1.34
CA HIS A 13 -13.51 3.89 -0.31
C HIS A 13 -13.28 4.45 1.11
N THR A 14 -13.80 3.77 2.12
CA THR A 14 -13.50 4.05 3.53
C THR A 14 -12.12 3.53 3.91
N LEU A 15 -11.56 4.00 5.03
CA LEU A 15 -10.31 3.43 5.56
C LEU A 15 -10.46 1.93 5.91
N PRO A 16 -9.36 1.15 5.84
CA PRO A 16 -9.35 -0.24 6.30
C PRO A 16 -9.75 -0.36 7.77
N ALA A 17 -10.55 -1.36 8.10
CA ALA A 17 -10.89 -1.69 9.49
C ALA A 17 -9.67 -2.23 10.25
N CYS A 18 -8.82 -3.00 9.55
CA CYS A 18 -7.58 -3.55 10.09
C CYS A 18 -6.56 -2.45 10.45
N PRO A 19 -6.06 -2.38 11.70
CA PRO A 19 -5.04 -1.42 12.09
C PRO A 19 -3.74 -1.55 11.30
N HIS A 20 -3.33 -2.78 10.95
CA HIS A 20 -2.08 -3.04 10.24
C HIS A 20 -2.15 -2.58 8.78
N ALA A 21 -3.29 -2.78 8.13
CA ALA A 21 -3.57 -2.21 6.81
C ALA A 21 -3.52 -0.67 6.85
N ARG A 22 -4.04 -0.03 7.91
CA ARG A 22 -3.92 1.43 8.08
C ARG A 22 -2.46 1.90 8.24
N ILE A 23 -1.62 1.13 8.90
CA ILE A 23 -0.18 1.44 9.04
C ILE A 23 0.52 1.34 7.68
N ALA A 24 0.24 0.29 6.90
CA ALA A 24 0.76 0.13 5.55
C ALA A 24 0.32 1.28 4.63
N LEU A 25 -0.99 1.61 4.65
CA LEU A 25 -1.56 2.73 3.90
C LEU A 25 -0.93 4.07 4.30
N PHE A 26 -0.74 4.32 5.59
CA PHE A 26 -0.07 5.52 6.07
C PHE A 26 1.36 5.63 5.50
N ALA A 27 2.13 4.55 5.56
CA ALA A 27 3.47 4.52 4.99
C ALA A 27 3.48 4.76 3.47
N ILE A 28 2.56 4.13 2.72
CA ILE A 28 2.38 4.36 1.26
C ILE A 28 2.11 5.84 0.97
N ARG A 29 1.15 6.45 1.69
CA ARG A 29 0.80 7.86 1.50
C ARG A 29 1.96 8.80 1.78
N ARG A 30 2.69 8.54 2.86
CA ARG A 30 3.85 9.34 3.27
C ARG A 30 5.00 9.22 2.29
N MET A 31 5.36 7.99 1.90
CA MET A 31 6.44 7.76 0.96
C MET A 31 6.11 8.25 -0.44
N GLY A 32 4.86 8.12 -0.88
CA GLY A 32 4.39 8.63 -2.17
C GLY A 32 4.44 10.16 -2.26
N ALA A 33 4.13 10.87 -1.18
CA ALA A 33 4.12 12.34 -1.16
C ALA A 33 5.48 12.98 -0.81
N HIS A 34 6.30 12.32 0.02
CA HIS A 34 7.51 12.90 0.60
C HIS A 34 8.79 12.11 0.28
N GLY A 35 8.69 11.05 -0.52
CA GLY A 35 9.80 10.20 -0.92
C GLY A 35 10.03 8.99 0.01
N LEU A 36 10.76 8.01 -0.49
CA LEU A 36 10.99 6.71 0.16
C LEU A 36 11.68 6.82 1.53
N SER A 37 12.46 7.88 1.73
CA SER A 37 13.20 8.14 2.99
C SER A 37 12.41 8.94 4.03
N ASP A 38 11.07 9.07 3.88
CA ASP A 38 10.24 9.83 4.83
C ASP A 38 10.43 9.36 6.29
N ALA A 39 10.83 10.31 7.14
CA ALA A 39 11.15 10.03 8.54
C ALA A 39 9.92 9.63 9.36
N ARG A 40 8.72 10.15 9.05
CA ARG A 40 7.52 9.82 9.82
C ARG A 40 7.02 8.42 9.49
N ALA A 41 7.07 7.99 8.23
CA ALA A 41 6.81 6.61 7.85
C ALA A 41 7.79 5.65 8.55
N ALA A 42 9.09 5.98 8.55
CA ALA A 42 10.10 5.19 9.24
C ALA A 42 9.86 5.11 10.75
N HIS A 43 9.52 6.23 11.39
CA HIS A 43 9.24 6.27 12.83
C HIS A 43 7.96 5.52 13.20
N THR A 44 6.92 5.58 12.37
CA THR A 44 5.69 4.79 12.57
C THR A 44 5.99 3.29 12.50
N LEU A 45 6.75 2.85 11.50
CA LEU A 45 7.14 1.44 11.39
C LEU A 45 8.04 1.02 12.56
N PHE A 46 8.97 1.86 12.99
CA PHE A 46 9.77 1.63 14.20
C PHE A 46 8.90 1.46 15.45
N THR A 47 7.90 2.32 15.64
CA THR A 47 7.02 2.28 16.81
C THR A 47 6.13 1.03 16.81
N VAL A 48 5.72 0.56 15.64
CA VAL A 48 4.84 -0.60 15.49
C VAL A 48 5.62 -1.92 15.61
N PHE A 49 6.76 -2.02 14.95
CA PHE A 49 7.52 -3.27 14.82
C PHE A 49 8.72 -3.37 15.78
N GLY A 50 9.06 -2.30 16.51
CA GLY A 50 10.13 -2.33 17.50
C GLY A 50 11.49 -2.62 16.87
N GLN A 51 12.22 -3.61 17.41
CA GLN A 51 13.56 -3.97 16.95
C GLN A 51 13.57 -4.51 15.51
N ASP A 52 12.49 -5.15 15.09
CA ASP A 52 12.38 -5.86 13.81
C ASP A 52 11.87 -4.96 12.67
N PHE A 53 11.65 -3.68 12.94
CA PHE A 53 11.12 -2.69 12.00
C PHE A 53 11.89 -2.54 10.69
N ARG A 54 13.18 -2.88 10.68
CA ARG A 54 14.05 -2.70 9.52
C ARG A 54 13.54 -3.49 8.32
N ARG A 55 13.09 -4.72 8.53
CA ARG A 55 12.63 -5.60 7.45
C ARG A 55 11.33 -5.06 6.81
N PRO A 56 10.25 -4.78 7.56
CA PRO A 56 9.06 -4.14 7.00
C PRO A 56 9.37 -2.78 6.35
N LEU A 57 10.24 -1.96 6.93
CA LEU A 57 10.60 -0.65 6.39
C LEU A 57 11.31 -0.74 5.04
N ILE A 58 12.31 -1.62 4.90
CA ILE A 58 13.03 -1.80 3.64
C ILE A 58 12.08 -2.35 2.58
N LEU A 59 11.27 -3.35 2.91
CA LEU A 59 10.34 -3.96 1.96
C LEU A 59 9.24 -2.99 1.50
N MET A 60 8.72 -2.16 2.40
CA MET A 60 7.78 -1.09 2.03
C MET A 60 8.41 -0.09 1.06
N ARG A 61 9.68 0.29 1.26
CA ARG A 61 10.42 1.18 0.35
C ARG A 61 10.65 0.53 -1.01
N THR A 62 11.02 -0.74 -1.02
CA THR A 62 11.19 -1.53 -2.25
C THR A 62 9.89 -1.61 -3.02
N LEU A 63 8.78 -1.95 -2.37
CA LEU A 63 7.46 -1.97 -3.00
C LEU A 63 7.11 -0.61 -3.63
N MET A 64 7.30 0.48 -2.89
CA MET A 64 7.02 1.82 -3.41
C MET A 64 7.92 2.21 -4.60
N ALA A 65 9.20 1.82 -4.56
CA ALA A 65 10.11 2.01 -5.69
C ALA A 65 9.69 1.19 -6.92
N ASP A 66 9.29 -0.07 -6.71
CA ASP A 66 8.84 -0.97 -7.77
C ASP A 66 7.55 -0.47 -8.42
N LEU A 67 6.57 -0.03 -7.62
CA LEU A 67 5.33 0.58 -8.10
C LEU A 67 5.63 1.82 -8.96
N ALA A 68 6.51 2.70 -8.48
CA ALA A 68 6.88 3.92 -9.20
C ALA A 68 7.64 3.64 -10.50
N ALA A 69 8.46 2.59 -10.54
CA ALA A 69 9.27 2.23 -11.71
C ALA A 69 8.49 1.49 -12.80
N HIS A 70 7.41 0.77 -12.45
CA HIS A 70 6.73 -0.14 -13.37
C HIS A 70 5.28 0.23 -13.73
N ALA A 71 4.68 1.19 -13.02
CA ALA A 71 3.34 1.67 -13.37
C ALA A 71 3.35 2.40 -14.73
N SER A 72 2.41 2.06 -15.62
CA SER A 72 2.25 2.76 -16.90
C SER A 72 1.55 4.12 -16.78
N GLY A 73 0.93 4.38 -15.63
CA GLY A 73 0.22 5.61 -15.33
C GLY A 73 0.38 6.07 -13.90
N GLN A 74 -0.22 7.23 -13.60
CA GLN A 74 -0.16 7.79 -12.26
C GLN A 74 -1.03 6.99 -11.28
N ILE A 75 -0.41 6.44 -10.23
CA ILE A 75 -1.13 5.86 -9.09
C ILE A 75 -1.57 7.02 -8.19
N ALA A 76 -2.87 7.31 -8.17
CA ALA A 76 -3.42 8.38 -7.34
C ALA A 76 -3.38 7.99 -5.85
N ILE A 77 -2.64 8.76 -5.06
CA ILE A 77 -2.48 8.58 -3.61
C ILE A 77 -3.09 9.77 -2.88
N ALA A 78 -3.88 9.51 -1.84
CA ALA A 78 -4.52 10.55 -1.04
C ALA A 78 -3.56 11.16 -0.01
N PRO A 79 -3.81 12.40 0.46
CA PRO A 79 -3.09 12.96 1.60
C PRO A 79 -3.16 12.08 2.86
N CYS A 80 -2.09 12.04 3.65
CA CYS A 80 -1.96 11.12 4.78
C CYS A 80 -3.02 11.27 5.88
N CYS A 81 -3.69 12.43 5.96
CA CYS A 81 -4.73 12.74 6.94
C CYS A 81 -6.16 12.40 6.49
N CYS A 82 -6.36 11.92 5.26
CA CYS A 82 -7.70 11.64 4.74
C CYS A 82 -8.29 10.35 5.33
N GLY A 83 -9.52 10.45 5.86
CA GLY A 83 -10.32 9.33 6.39
C GLY A 83 -10.92 8.40 5.33
N ARG A 84 -10.52 8.54 4.07
CA ARG A 84 -11.04 7.81 2.89
C ARG A 84 -9.88 7.48 1.95
N MET A 85 -10.08 6.53 1.06
CA MET A 85 -9.06 6.02 0.12
C MET A 85 -9.45 6.24 -1.33
N THR A 86 -8.45 6.42 -2.19
CA THR A 86 -8.60 6.35 -3.65
C THR A 86 -8.90 4.91 -4.08
N ALA A 87 -9.35 4.71 -5.32
CA ALA A 87 -9.52 3.38 -5.89
C ALA A 87 -8.19 2.59 -5.96
N ALA A 88 -7.09 3.29 -6.30
CA ALA A 88 -5.76 2.68 -6.36
C ALA A 88 -5.25 2.23 -4.98
N GLU A 89 -5.49 3.03 -3.95
CA GLU A 89 -5.15 2.68 -2.56
C GLU A 89 -5.94 1.46 -2.08
N ALA A 90 -7.26 1.43 -2.36
CA ALA A 90 -8.08 0.28 -2.01
C ALA A 90 -7.64 -0.98 -2.76
N ALA A 91 -7.32 -0.88 -4.05
CA ALA A 91 -6.78 -2.00 -4.82
C ALA A 91 -5.46 -2.50 -4.23
N LEU A 92 -4.55 -1.61 -3.84
CA LEU A 92 -3.29 -1.98 -3.22
C LEU A 92 -3.48 -2.66 -1.85
N MET A 93 -4.41 -2.19 -1.02
CA MET A 93 -4.75 -2.85 0.25
C MET A 93 -5.34 -4.25 0.03
N THR A 94 -6.23 -4.40 -0.94
CA THR A 94 -6.76 -5.72 -1.34
C THR A 94 -5.66 -6.65 -1.81
N ILE A 95 -4.74 -6.16 -2.66
CA ILE A 95 -3.62 -6.97 -3.16
C ILE A 95 -2.78 -7.48 -1.99
N LEU A 96 -2.34 -6.59 -1.10
CA LEU A 96 -1.53 -6.98 0.06
C LEU A 96 -2.25 -7.99 0.96
N ALA A 97 -3.55 -7.81 1.20
CA ALA A 97 -4.34 -8.74 2.02
C ALA A 97 -4.55 -10.12 1.37
N GLN A 98 -4.46 -10.23 0.04
CA GLN A 98 -4.74 -11.46 -0.70
C GLN A 98 -3.47 -12.23 -1.13
N MET A 99 -2.26 -11.71 -0.87
CA MET A 99 -1.00 -12.33 -1.31
C MET A 99 -0.86 -13.79 -0.87
N GLU A 100 -1.29 -14.12 0.35
CA GLU A 100 -1.17 -15.47 0.91
C GLU A 100 -2.37 -16.36 0.56
N VAL A 101 -3.57 -15.79 0.54
CA VAL A 101 -4.84 -16.55 0.42
C VAL A 101 -5.25 -16.79 -1.02
N ALA A 102 -5.05 -15.81 -1.91
CA ALA A 102 -5.49 -15.85 -3.30
C ALA A 102 -4.51 -15.11 -4.24
N PRO A 103 -3.29 -15.65 -4.43
CA PRO A 103 -2.24 -14.98 -5.20
C PRO A 103 -2.64 -14.69 -6.65
N ASP A 104 -3.46 -15.54 -7.28
CA ASP A 104 -3.96 -15.32 -8.64
C ASP A 104 -4.87 -14.10 -8.74
N LYS A 105 -5.77 -13.91 -7.77
CA LYS A 105 -6.64 -12.71 -7.73
C LYS A 105 -5.80 -11.46 -7.57
N ALA A 106 -4.81 -11.52 -6.69
CA ALA A 106 -3.95 -10.39 -6.43
C ALA A 106 -3.03 -10.07 -7.62
N ARG A 107 -2.62 -11.08 -8.40
CA ARG A 107 -1.93 -10.91 -9.69
C ARG A 107 -2.79 -10.14 -10.68
N PHE A 108 -4.05 -10.52 -10.87
CA PHE A 108 -4.94 -9.80 -11.79
C PHE A 108 -5.14 -8.34 -11.35
N LEU A 109 -5.42 -8.12 -10.07
CA LEU A 109 -5.57 -6.77 -9.52
C LEU A 109 -4.30 -5.92 -9.68
N MET A 110 -3.10 -6.50 -9.49
CA MET A 110 -1.84 -5.80 -9.69
C MET A 110 -1.60 -5.45 -11.16
N SER A 111 -1.96 -6.35 -12.09
CA SER A 111 -1.89 -6.09 -13.53
C SER A 111 -2.79 -4.92 -13.93
N ASP A 112 -4.00 -4.87 -13.36
CA ASP A 112 -4.96 -3.79 -13.61
C ASP A 112 -4.49 -2.46 -12.99
N LEU A 113 -3.97 -2.50 -11.77
CA LEU A 113 -3.46 -1.32 -11.07
C LEU A 113 -2.28 -0.68 -11.79
N LEU A 114 -1.33 -1.48 -12.26
CA LEU A 114 -0.13 -0.99 -12.94
C LEU A 114 -0.34 -0.70 -14.43
N GLY A 115 -1.40 -1.24 -15.03
CA GLY A 115 -1.66 -1.14 -16.46
C GLY A 115 -0.57 -1.78 -17.32
N VAL A 116 0.13 -2.80 -16.82
CA VAL A 116 1.17 -3.57 -17.51
C VAL A 116 1.04 -5.06 -17.22
N ARG A 117 1.54 -5.91 -18.13
CA ARG A 117 1.46 -7.38 -18.00
C ARG A 117 2.64 -8.01 -17.25
N ARG A 118 3.81 -7.37 -17.27
CA ARG A 118 5.02 -7.85 -16.57
C ARG A 118 5.04 -7.28 -15.17
N ILE A 119 4.41 -7.99 -14.24
CA ILE A 119 4.21 -7.55 -12.85
C ILE A 119 4.95 -8.39 -11.82
N ASP A 120 5.70 -9.41 -12.25
CA ASP A 120 6.25 -10.42 -11.34
C ASP A 120 7.19 -9.82 -10.27
N GLY A 121 7.98 -8.81 -10.63
CA GLY A 121 8.85 -8.09 -9.70
C GLY A 121 8.06 -7.33 -8.62
N VAL A 122 7.06 -6.55 -9.04
CA VAL A 122 6.20 -5.78 -8.12
C VAL A 122 5.34 -6.70 -7.25
N LEU A 123 4.88 -7.81 -7.82
CA LEU A 123 4.12 -8.83 -7.09
C LEU A 123 4.99 -9.50 -6.03
N ALA A 124 6.26 -9.77 -6.33
CA ALA A 124 7.21 -10.33 -5.37
C ALA A 124 7.49 -9.35 -4.21
N SER A 125 7.66 -8.05 -4.47
CA SER A 125 7.84 -7.07 -3.39
C SER A 125 6.56 -6.86 -2.56
N ALA A 126 5.38 -6.91 -3.18
CA ALA A 126 4.10 -6.90 -2.46
C ALA A 126 3.93 -8.13 -1.55
N ALA A 127 4.26 -9.32 -2.04
CA ALA A 127 4.24 -10.56 -1.25
C ALA A 127 5.24 -10.48 -0.08
N ALA A 128 6.44 -9.95 -0.33
CA ALA A 128 7.45 -9.79 0.72
C ALA A 128 6.97 -8.83 1.83
N VAL A 129 6.29 -7.74 1.48
CA VAL A 129 5.66 -6.83 2.46
C VAL A 129 4.61 -7.57 3.28
N SER A 130 3.68 -8.29 2.63
CA SER A 130 2.65 -9.05 3.33
C SER A 130 3.25 -10.07 4.29
N ALA A 131 4.25 -10.83 3.84
CA ALA A 131 4.96 -11.81 4.66
C ALA A 131 5.67 -11.16 5.85
N ALA A 132 6.38 -10.03 5.65
CA ALA A 132 7.05 -9.33 6.73
C ALA A 132 6.07 -8.77 7.79
N PHE A 133 4.86 -8.40 7.39
CA PHE A 133 3.81 -8.02 8.34
C PHE A 133 3.28 -9.24 9.10
N ALA A 134 3.06 -10.37 8.43
CA ALA A 134 2.58 -11.60 9.04
C ALA A 134 3.60 -12.23 10.02
N ASP A 135 4.88 -12.27 9.64
CA ASP A 135 5.98 -12.83 10.45
C ASP A 135 6.12 -12.11 11.79
N GLU A 136 5.81 -10.80 11.82
CA GLU A 136 5.83 -9.96 13.03
C GLU A 136 4.48 -9.99 13.79
N GLY A 137 3.58 -10.91 13.45
CA GLY A 137 2.27 -11.09 14.08
C GLY A 137 1.26 -9.98 13.77
N ARG A 138 1.45 -9.25 12.67
CA ARG A 138 0.65 -8.07 12.27
C ARG A 138 0.10 -8.21 10.84
N PRO A 139 -0.62 -9.29 10.50
CA PRO A 139 -1.05 -9.55 9.13
C PRO A 139 -1.94 -8.43 8.59
N ILE A 140 -1.79 -8.14 7.30
CA ILE A 140 -2.61 -7.16 6.59
C ILE A 140 -3.92 -7.85 6.17
N SER A 141 -5.06 -7.33 6.60
CA SER A 141 -6.38 -7.80 6.20
C SER A 141 -7.23 -6.64 5.68
N PHE A 142 -8.05 -6.93 4.67
CA PHE A 142 -8.91 -5.96 4.00
C PHE A 142 -10.26 -6.59 3.64
#